data_AF-K2QJJ8-F1
#
_entry.id   AF-K2QJJ8-F1
#
_cell.length_a   1.000
_cell.length_b   1.000
_cell.length_c   1.000
_cell.angle_alpha   90.00
_cell.angle_beta   90.00
_cell.angle_gamma   90.00
#
_symmetry.space_group_name_H-M   'P 1'
#
loop_
_entity.id
_entity.type
_entity.pdbx_description
1 polymer ?
#
loop_
_entity_poly.entity_id
_entity_poly.type
_entity_poly.pdbx_seq_one_letter_code
_entity_poly.pdbx_strand_id
1 'polypeptide(L)'
;MWTYHGWVEYGWGDGPSNRRILQIPPLRLIYSGHAMVSLFFVVGGYVSSAKAIKLARRRPRQHEQVYLTLTSSLFRRGIRLYLPALASTFITMCTIRIGLWEPARQYVAMPYIFQADNHHIRLPSLGAQLADWWSQFMGLTNIWSYYNHVYWQPYYNQYDPHLWTVPMEMRGSLVVTLALLGLLRCRAPWRLALMVTIIIFCVYWDRWECMQFVLGAMLAEGYLIASEAEEGQSVQEGPVRLEGHSPYNRSSVEEEMELMEMLLEKPSWPTSLASSPARTMSRLFRNPTTRVVLRVFLFVIAIYFFAAPNHRYETSTGYSFIPYLVPKSISDPKRFVHGIGSALLVMSVSWTPVLQTIFNHSVPQYLGKISYSLYICHGPVIHMVGMYITPSVWAIVGFETMGGWLFGFCLGSCVTIFIVLWAADMFWRVIDTRCVSASRWFEGMCFDKED
;
A
#
# COMPACT_ATOMS: atom_id res chain seq x y z
N MET A 1 14.66 11.64 9.69
CA MET A 1 15.98 11.60 9.00
C MET A 1 16.00 12.55 7.82
N TRP A 2 15.01 12.46 6.91
CA TRP A 2 14.82 13.38 5.79
C TRP A 2 14.93 14.87 6.15
N THR A 3 14.26 15.26 7.23
CA THR A 3 14.28 16.62 7.77
C THR A 3 15.67 17.15 8.09
N TYR A 4 16.60 16.28 8.49
CA TYR A 4 17.89 16.68 9.06
C TYR A 4 19.06 16.53 8.08
N HIS A 5 18.90 15.78 6.99
CA HIS A 5 20.00 15.55 6.05
C HIS A 5 19.51 15.10 4.66
N GLY A 6 19.99 15.76 3.60
CA GLY A 6 19.64 15.41 2.21
C GLY A 6 20.30 14.14 1.66
N TRP A 7 21.32 13.56 2.31
CA TRP A 7 21.98 12.34 1.79
C TRP A 7 21.03 11.13 1.73
N VAL A 8 19.93 11.16 2.49
CA VAL A 8 18.91 10.11 2.46
C VAL A 8 18.24 9.98 1.10
N GLU A 9 18.25 11.04 0.28
CA GLU A 9 17.65 11.04 -1.05
C GLU A 9 18.51 10.34 -2.12
N TYR A 10 19.81 10.23 -1.88
CA TYR A 10 20.79 9.78 -2.87
C TYR A 10 21.29 8.36 -2.61
N GLY A 11 21.69 7.67 -3.67
CA GLY A 11 22.19 6.31 -3.63
C GLY A 11 23.66 6.23 -3.21
N TRP A 12 24.09 5.04 -2.81
CA TRP A 12 25.50 4.78 -2.56
C TRP A 12 26.31 4.95 -3.86
N GLY A 13 27.45 5.63 -3.77
CA GLY A 13 28.34 5.88 -4.90
C GLY A 13 27.98 7.11 -5.74
N ASP A 14 26.92 7.86 -5.39
CA ASP A 14 26.58 9.14 -6.02
C ASP A 14 27.55 10.26 -5.58
N GLY A 15 28.75 10.25 -6.16
CA GLY A 15 29.83 11.19 -5.82
C GLY A 15 30.57 10.87 -4.51
N PRO A 16 31.51 11.74 -4.08
CA PRO A 16 32.35 11.48 -2.91
C PRO A 16 31.60 11.60 -1.57
N SER A 17 30.49 12.35 -1.51
CA SER A 17 29.72 12.60 -0.28
C SER A 17 28.71 11.49 0.07
N ASN A 18 28.33 10.63 -0.88
CA ASN A 18 27.33 9.58 -0.71
C ASN A 18 27.95 8.17 -0.67
N ARG A 19 28.78 7.90 0.34
CA ARG A 19 29.43 6.60 0.55
C ARG A 19 29.08 5.95 1.89
N ARG A 20 27.91 6.26 2.43
CA ARG A 20 27.48 5.78 3.76
C ARG A 20 26.91 4.37 3.65
N ILE A 21 27.22 3.51 4.61
CA ILE A 21 26.73 2.12 4.66
C ILE A 21 25.19 2.08 4.67
N LEU A 22 24.55 3.05 5.32
CA LEU A 22 23.09 3.17 5.39
C LEU A 22 22.42 3.38 4.02
N GLN A 23 23.15 3.81 2.99
CA GLN A 23 22.60 4.03 1.64
C GLN A 23 22.51 2.75 0.80
N ILE A 24 23.08 1.63 1.28
CA ILE A 24 23.15 0.36 0.56
C ILE A 24 21.86 -0.46 0.85
N PRO A 25 21.28 -1.18 -0.13
CA PRO A 25 20.24 -2.18 0.12
C PRO A 25 20.75 -3.33 1.00
N PRO A 26 19.96 -3.88 1.94
CA PRO A 26 18.59 -3.49 2.31
C PRO A 26 18.51 -2.34 3.33
N LEU A 27 19.64 -1.89 3.89
CA LEU A 27 19.66 -0.94 5.02
C LEU A 27 18.95 0.38 4.71
N ARG A 28 19.01 0.84 3.46
CA ARG A 28 18.28 2.02 2.98
C ARG A 28 16.78 1.98 3.28
N LEU A 29 16.17 0.79 3.30
CA LEU A 29 14.73 0.63 3.50
C LEU A 29 14.25 1.11 4.87
N ILE A 30 15.13 1.20 5.86
CA ILE A 30 14.82 1.67 7.22
C ILE A 30 14.26 3.10 7.23
N TYR A 31 14.67 3.94 6.27
CA TYR A 31 14.25 5.35 6.18
C TYR A 31 13.60 5.72 4.83
N SER A 32 13.33 4.74 3.96
CA SER A 32 12.83 4.99 2.58
C SER A 32 11.32 5.23 2.52
N GLY A 33 10.85 6.37 3.03
CA GLY A 33 9.41 6.70 3.05
C GLY A 33 8.74 6.75 1.67
N HIS A 34 9.45 7.22 0.63
CA HIS A 34 8.92 7.27 -0.74
C HIS A 34 8.55 5.90 -1.31
N ALA A 35 9.35 4.88 -0.99
CA ALA A 35 9.09 3.50 -1.40
C ALA A 35 7.85 2.93 -0.71
N MET A 36 7.65 3.23 0.58
CA MET A 36 6.49 2.77 1.36
C MET A 36 5.15 3.24 0.78
N VAL A 37 5.09 4.42 0.17
CA VAL A 37 3.88 4.90 -0.53
C VAL A 37 3.53 3.99 -1.71
N SER A 38 4.53 3.58 -2.49
CA SER A 38 4.32 2.66 -3.62
C SER A 38 3.85 1.29 -3.15
N LEU A 39 4.38 0.81 -2.01
CA LEU A 39 3.93 -0.44 -1.40
C LEU A 39 2.47 -0.34 -0.95
N PHE A 40 2.09 0.77 -0.34
CA PHE A 40 0.72 1.03 0.10
C PHE A 40 -0.27 0.98 -1.09
N PHE A 41 0.06 1.59 -2.23
CA PHE A 41 -0.80 1.58 -3.41
C PHE A 41 -0.95 0.20 -4.06
N VAL A 42 0.15 -0.56 -4.17
CA VAL A 42 0.10 -1.94 -4.67
C VAL A 42 -0.75 -2.82 -3.75
N VAL A 43 -0.55 -2.73 -2.42
CA VAL A 43 -1.35 -3.48 -1.44
C VAL A 43 -2.81 -3.03 -1.49
N GLY A 44 -3.08 -1.74 -1.64
CA GLY A 44 -4.43 -1.19 -1.80
C GLY A 44 -5.17 -1.77 -3.00
N GLY A 45 -4.49 -1.90 -4.15
CA GLY A 45 -4.99 -2.57 -5.34
C GLY A 45 -5.23 -4.08 -5.14
N TYR A 46 -4.31 -4.76 -4.46
CA TYR A 46 -4.42 -6.18 -4.13
C TYR A 46 -5.64 -6.47 -3.23
N VAL A 47 -5.74 -5.78 -2.09
CA VAL A 47 -6.78 -6.05 -1.07
C VAL A 47 -8.18 -5.69 -1.58
N SER A 48 -8.30 -4.59 -2.34
CA SER A 48 -9.60 -4.15 -2.87
C SER A 48 -10.18 -5.05 -3.96
N SER A 49 -9.32 -5.76 -4.69
CA SER A 49 -9.74 -6.66 -5.78
C SER A 49 -9.90 -8.12 -5.33
N ALA A 50 -9.12 -8.56 -4.33
CA ALA A 50 -9.00 -9.96 -3.94
C ALA A 50 -10.34 -10.66 -3.66
N LYS A 51 -11.25 -10.03 -2.89
CA LYS A 51 -12.55 -10.63 -2.55
C LYS A 51 -13.43 -10.81 -3.81
N ALA A 52 -13.50 -9.79 -4.67
CA ALA A 52 -14.32 -9.82 -5.87
C ALA A 52 -13.79 -10.86 -6.88
N ILE A 53 -12.47 -10.91 -7.08
CA ILE A 53 -11.84 -11.90 -7.97
C ILE A 53 -12.05 -13.32 -7.43
N LYS A 54 -11.86 -13.55 -6.13
CA LYS A 54 -12.09 -14.85 -5.49
C LYS A 54 -13.53 -15.33 -5.67
N LEU A 55 -14.51 -14.44 -5.50
CA LEU A 55 -15.93 -14.77 -5.68
C LEU A 55 -16.27 -15.09 -7.15
N ALA A 56 -15.76 -14.28 -8.09
CA ALA A 56 -15.97 -14.49 -9.51
C ALA A 56 -15.39 -15.83 -10.02
N ARG A 57 -14.27 -16.27 -9.44
CA ARG A 57 -13.64 -17.56 -9.78
C ARG A 57 -14.39 -18.75 -9.16
N ARG A 58 -14.81 -18.66 -7.90
CA ARG A 58 -15.51 -19.76 -7.20
C ARG A 58 -16.94 -19.95 -7.66
N ARG A 59 -17.63 -18.88 -8.07
CA ARG A 59 -19.05 -18.94 -8.46
C ARG A 59 -19.28 -18.24 -9.80
N PRO A 60 -18.90 -18.88 -10.93
CA PRO A 60 -19.01 -18.28 -12.27
C PRO A 60 -20.43 -17.86 -12.67
N ARG A 61 -21.48 -18.41 -12.01
CA ARG A 61 -22.88 -18.10 -12.28
C ARG A 61 -23.49 -17.03 -11.37
N GLN A 62 -22.79 -16.58 -10.31
CA GLN A 62 -23.30 -15.60 -9.34
C GLN A 62 -22.62 -14.24 -9.51
N HIS A 63 -22.71 -13.66 -10.70
CA HIS A 63 -22.10 -12.37 -11.00
C HIS A 63 -22.70 -11.21 -10.18
N GLU A 64 -23.98 -11.32 -9.83
CA GLU A 64 -24.68 -10.36 -8.98
C GLU A 64 -23.96 -10.12 -7.65
N GLN A 65 -23.59 -11.19 -6.94
CA GLN A 65 -22.87 -11.07 -5.66
C GLN A 65 -21.49 -10.41 -5.82
N VAL A 66 -20.85 -10.56 -6.98
CA VAL A 66 -19.58 -9.89 -7.28
C VAL A 66 -19.80 -8.40 -7.48
N TYR A 67 -20.84 -8.01 -8.21
CA TYR A 67 -21.22 -6.61 -8.38
C TYR A 67 -21.56 -5.95 -7.04
N LEU A 68 -22.41 -6.58 -6.23
CA LEU A 68 -22.77 -6.12 -4.89
C LEU A 68 -21.53 -5.97 -3.99
N THR A 69 -20.59 -6.92 -4.07
CA THR A 69 -19.34 -6.84 -3.32
C THR A 69 -18.49 -5.63 -3.75
N LEU A 70 -18.38 -5.38 -5.05
CA LEU A 70 -17.60 -4.26 -5.59
C LEU A 70 -18.23 -2.90 -5.23
N THR A 71 -19.54 -2.74 -5.43
CA THR A 71 -20.25 -1.49 -5.12
C THR A 71 -20.20 -1.17 -3.64
N SER A 72 -20.48 -2.15 -2.78
CA SER A 72 -20.38 -2.04 -1.32
C SER A 72 -18.95 -1.67 -0.85
N SER A 73 -17.94 -2.29 -1.47
CA SER A 73 -16.53 -1.99 -1.18
C SER A 73 -16.17 -0.55 -1.54
N LEU A 74 -16.54 -0.11 -2.75
CA LEU A 74 -16.26 1.23 -3.25
C LEU A 74 -16.97 2.32 -2.44
N PHE A 75 -18.26 2.13 -2.15
CA PHE A 75 -19.08 3.09 -1.40
C PHE A 75 -18.49 3.39 -0.01
N ARG A 76 -18.21 2.34 0.77
CA ARG A 76 -17.61 2.50 2.10
C ARG A 76 -16.18 3.04 2.04
N ARG A 77 -15.43 2.77 0.96
CA ARG A 77 -14.02 3.17 0.87
C ARG A 77 -13.86 4.69 0.88
N GLY A 78 -14.71 5.43 0.17
CA GLY A 78 -14.70 6.89 0.21
C GLY A 78 -14.84 7.41 1.64
N ILE A 79 -15.83 6.93 2.39
CA ILE A 79 -16.07 7.35 3.78
C ILE A 79 -14.90 6.99 4.68
N ARG A 80 -14.37 5.77 4.58
CA ARG A 80 -13.24 5.30 5.40
C ARG A 80 -11.94 6.07 5.12
N LEU A 81 -11.75 6.58 3.91
CA LEU A 81 -10.57 7.37 3.54
C LEU A 81 -10.71 8.86 3.91
N TYR A 82 -11.90 9.44 3.74
CA TYR A 82 -12.08 10.89 3.93
C TYR A 82 -12.51 11.27 5.35
N LEU A 83 -13.29 10.44 6.04
CA LEU A 83 -13.81 10.79 7.37
C LEU A 83 -12.71 10.84 8.45
N PRO A 84 -11.76 9.88 8.51
CA PRO A 84 -10.62 10.00 9.41
C PRO A 84 -9.69 11.16 9.05
N ALA A 85 -9.48 11.42 7.75
CA ALA A 85 -8.69 12.57 7.28
C ALA A 85 -9.33 13.92 7.69
N LEU A 86 -10.67 14.03 7.61
CA LEU A 86 -11.43 15.18 8.09
C LEU A 86 -11.19 15.41 9.59
N ALA A 87 -11.33 14.34 10.38
CA ALA A 87 -11.14 14.41 11.83
C ALA A 87 -9.71 14.82 12.21
N SER A 88 -8.69 14.25 11.56
CA SER A 88 -7.29 14.59 11.82
C SER A 88 -6.97 16.04 11.48
N THR A 89 -7.33 16.49 10.27
CA THR A 89 -7.08 17.90 9.88
C THR A 89 -7.84 18.89 10.74
N PHE A 90 -9.03 18.53 11.23
CA PHE A 90 -9.77 19.33 12.21
C PHE A 90 -9.04 19.41 13.55
N ILE A 91 -8.52 18.30 14.06
CA ILE A 91 -7.68 18.27 15.26
C ILE A 91 -6.44 19.16 15.05
N THR A 92 -5.76 19.03 13.90
CA THR A 92 -4.61 19.89 13.56
C THR A 92 -5.01 21.37 13.58
N MET A 93 -6.14 21.74 12.96
CA MET A 93 -6.67 23.11 13.01
C MET A 93 -6.86 23.60 14.44
N CYS A 94 -7.48 22.80 15.31
CA CYS A 94 -7.64 23.12 16.72
C CYS A 94 -6.28 23.32 17.42
N THR A 95 -5.31 22.43 17.20
CA THR A 95 -3.97 22.52 17.81
C THR A 95 -3.17 23.75 17.34
N ILE A 96 -3.35 24.18 16.09
CA ILE A 96 -2.79 25.45 15.58
C ILE A 96 -3.44 26.64 16.30
N ARG A 97 -4.77 26.63 16.48
CA ARG A 97 -5.49 27.73 17.15
C ARG A 97 -5.07 27.95 18.60
N ILE A 98 -4.79 26.87 19.33
CA ILE A 98 -4.32 26.94 20.72
C ILE A 98 -2.81 27.21 20.84
N GLY A 99 -2.08 27.25 19.72
CA GLY A 99 -0.65 27.63 19.70
C GLY A 99 0.33 26.49 19.97
N LEU A 100 -0.09 25.22 19.91
CA LEU A 100 0.82 24.08 20.14
C LEU A 100 1.93 23.95 19.08
N TRP A 101 1.76 24.60 17.93
CA TRP A 101 2.72 24.56 16.81
C TRP A 101 3.80 25.64 16.90
N GLU A 102 3.62 26.65 17.76
CA GLU A 102 4.54 27.78 17.88
C GLU A 102 5.94 27.39 18.38
N PRO A 103 6.11 26.48 19.38
CA PRO A 103 7.44 26.04 19.81
C PRO A 103 8.22 25.37 18.69
N ALA A 104 7.57 24.51 17.89
CA ALA A 104 8.21 23.84 16.77
C ALA A 104 8.60 24.84 15.65
N ARG A 105 7.76 25.85 15.40
CA ARG A 105 7.99 26.87 14.36
C ARG A 105 9.30 27.64 14.56
N GLN A 106 9.72 27.85 15.80
CA GLN A 106 10.99 28.52 16.13
C GLN A 106 12.22 27.78 15.58
N TYR A 107 12.12 26.46 15.45
CA TYR A 107 13.22 25.62 14.99
C TYR A 107 13.24 25.38 13.49
N VAL A 108 12.12 25.63 12.78
CA VAL A 108 11.97 25.38 11.33
C VAL A 108 13.03 26.11 10.50
N ALA A 109 13.48 27.29 10.93
CA ALA A 109 14.48 28.11 10.25
C ALA A 109 15.93 27.86 10.71
N MET A 110 16.16 26.86 11.57
CA MET A 110 17.48 26.60 12.15
C MET A 110 18.40 25.82 11.20
N PRO A 111 19.73 26.03 11.28
CA PRO A 111 20.69 25.47 10.31
C PRO A 111 20.80 23.93 10.30
N TYR A 112 20.37 23.25 11.37
CA TYR A 112 20.36 21.77 11.44
C TYR A 112 19.09 21.14 10.84
N ILE A 113 18.16 21.95 10.31
CA ILE A 113 17.00 21.48 9.55
C ILE A 113 17.31 21.65 8.06
N PHE A 114 17.52 20.53 7.37
CA PHE A 114 17.77 20.51 5.93
C PHE A 114 16.50 20.82 5.14
N GLN A 115 15.38 20.21 5.53
CA GLN A 115 14.10 20.40 4.86
C GLN A 115 12.96 20.27 5.87
N ALA A 116 12.10 21.27 5.92
CA ALA A 116 10.87 21.25 6.71
C ALA A 116 9.66 21.37 5.79
N ASP A 117 8.61 20.63 6.11
CA ASP A 117 7.29 20.92 5.58
C ASP A 117 6.79 22.25 6.14
N ASN A 118 5.76 22.82 5.49
CA ASN A 118 5.21 24.11 5.89
C ASN A 118 4.35 23.99 7.15
N HIS A 119 4.65 24.77 8.18
CA HIS A 119 3.82 24.91 9.38
C HIS A 119 2.78 25.99 9.17
N HIS A 120 1.53 25.60 8.92
CA HIS A 120 0.45 26.56 8.64
C HIS A 120 0.27 27.60 9.75
N ILE A 121 0.00 28.84 9.35
CA ILE A 121 -0.05 29.98 10.27
C ILE A 121 -1.37 30.04 11.05
N ARG A 122 -1.31 30.63 12.24
CA ARG A 122 -2.50 30.97 13.02
C ARG A 122 -3.15 32.22 12.41
N LEU A 123 -4.33 32.05 11.82
CA LEU A 123 -5.08 33.16 11.22
C LEU A 123 -5.66 34.11 12.28
N PRO A 124 -6.05 35.35 11.95
CA PRO A 124 -6.51 36.32 12.95
C PRO A 124 -7.76 35.88 13.73
N SER A 125 -8.75 35.27 13.06
CA SER A 125 -10.02 34.88 13.69
C SER A 125 -10.29 33.37 13.61
N LEU A 126 -11.12 32.86 14.52
CA LEU A 126 -11.54 31.44 14.49
C LEU A 126 -12.34 31.14 13.22
N GLY A 127 -13.24 32.05 12.84
CA GLY A 127 -14.02 31.92 11.60
C GLY A 127 -13.15 31.85 10.35
N ALA A 128 -12.09 32.66 10.27
CA ALA A 128 -11.14 32.60 9.16
C ALA A 128 -10.40 31.25 9.11
N GLN A 129 -9.98 30.73 10.27
CA GLN A 129 -9.33 29.42 10.33
C GLN A 129 -10.28 28.28 9.96
N LEU A 130 -11.53 28.31 10.42
CA LEU A 130 -12.54 27.31 10.07
C LEU A 130 -12.86 27.33 8.57
N ALA A 131 -13.00 28.52 7.97
CA ALA A 131 -13.25 28.67 6.55
C ALA A 131 -12.06 28.18 5.71
N ASP A 132 -10.83 28.53 6.11
CA ASP A 132 -9.61 28.04 5.46
C ASP A 132 -9.48 26.51 5.60
N TRP A 133 -9.67 25.95 6.79
CA TRP A 133 -9.67 24.49 7.00
C TRP A 133 -10.69 23.78 6.12
N TRP A 134 -11.93 24.28 6.07
CA TRP A 134 -12.96 23.68 5.24
C TRP A 134 -12.60 23.75 3.76
N SER A 135 -12.14 24.91 3.28
CA SER A 135 -11.66 25.08 1.91
C SER A 135 -10.54 24.09 1.59
N GLN A 136 -9.59 23.90 2.52
CA GLN A 136 -8.45 23.02 2.30
C GLN A 136 -8.86 21.54 2.29
N PHE A 137 -9.79 21.16 3.17
CA PHE A 137 -10.37 19.83 3.15
C PHE A 137 -11.19 19.57 1.87
N MET A 138 -11.96 20.54 1.38
CA MET A 138 -12.65 20.43 0.09
C MET A 138 -11.66 20.26 -1.06
N GLY A 139 -10.54 20.98 -1.06
CA GLY A 139 -9.46 20.79 -2.04
C GLY A 139 -8.91 19.36 -2.07
N LEU A 140 -8.78 18.72 -0.91
CA LEU A 140 -8.35 17.32 -0.76
C LEU A 140 -9.32 16.32 -1.44
N THR A 141 -10.60 16.66 -1.56
CA THR A 141 -11.61 15.80 -2.19
C THR A 141 -11.53 15.79 -3.72
N ASN A 142 -10.74 16.67 -4.34
CA ASN A 142 -10.57 16.72 -5.78
C ASN A 142 -9.68 15.56 -6.28
N ILE A 143 -10.31 14.42 -6.56
CA ILE A 143 -9.66 13.21 -7.07
C ILE A 143 -9.13 13.35 -8.51
N TRP A 144 -9.56 14.36 -9.25
CA TRP A 144 -9.22 14.55 -10.66
C TRP A 144 -7.96 15.42 -10.84
N SER A 145 -7.54 16.14 -9.80
CA SER A 145 -6.29 16.86 -9.80
C SER A 145 -5.11 15.89 -9.91
N TYR A 146 -4.15 16.22 -10.78
CA TYR A 146 -2.94 15.42 -10.98
C TYR A 146 -1.67 16.14 -10.55
N TYR A 147 -1.55 17.43 -10.88
CA TYR A 147 -0.31 18.18 -10.67
C TYR A 147 -0.62 19.61 -10.23
N ASN A 148 0.15 20.11 -9.28
CA ASN A 148 0.26 21.55 -9.03
C ASN A 148 1.69 21.99 -9.39
N HIS A 149 1.82 23.08 -10.14
CA HIS A 149 3.09 23.59 -10.68
C HIS A 149 4.16 23.91 -9.62
N VAL A 150 3.82 23.90 -8.34
CA VAL A 150 4.71 24.27 -7.23
C VAL A 150 5.25 23.06 -6.44
N TYR A 151 4.54 21.92 -6.44
CA TYR A 151 4.89 20.76 -5.61
C TYR A 151 4.70 19.45 -6.37
N TRP A 152 5.51 18.43 -6.07
CA TRP A 152 5.36 17.04 -6.57
C TRP A 152 4.11 16.31 -6.00
N GLN A 153 3.09 17.06 -5.58
CA GLN A 153 1.85 16.60 -4.97
C GLN A 153 0.67 17.26 -5.71
N PRO A 154 -0.43 16.54 -5.99
CA PRO A 154 -1.60 17.08 -6.68
C PRO A 154 -2.27 18.19 -5.87
N TYR A 155 -2.13 18.13 -4.55
CA TYR A 155 -2.67 19.09 -3.60
C TYR A 155 -1.87 19.07 -2.30
N TYR A 156 -1.38 20.22 -1.86
CA TYR A 156 -0.66 20.38 -0.60
C TYR A 156 -1.63 20.90 0.46
N ASN A 157 -2.10 20.01 1.34
CA ASN A 157 -2.98 20.41 2.44
C ASN A 157 -2.13 21.02 3.57
N GLN A 158 -2.40 22.28 3.91
CA GLN A 158 -1.65 23.01 4.92
C GLN A 158 -1.80 22.44 6.34
N TYR A 159 -2.89 21.71 6.62
CA TYR A 159 -3.13 21.08 7.93
C TYR A 159 -2.50 19.70 8.06
N ASP A 160 -2.29 19.00 6.94
CA ASP A 160 -1.50 17.78 6.91
C ASP A 160 -1.07 17.50 5.46
N PRO A 161 0.19 17.79 5.09
CA PRO A 161 0.63 17.65 3.72
C PRO A 161 0.65 16.19 3.29
N HIS A 162 0.81 15.22 4.20
CA HIS A 162 0.93 13.80 3.86
C HIS A 162 -0.36 13.21 3.28
N LEU A 163 -1.50 13.88 3.50
CA LEU A 163 -2.82 13.47 2.98
C LEU A 163 -2.94 13.53 1.46
N TRP A 164 -1.95 14.08 0.73
CA TRP A 164 -1.94 14.11 -0.73
C TRP A 164 -2.17 12.73 -1.40
N THR A 165 -1.87 11.62 -0.71
CA THR A 165 -2.11 10.27 -1.24
C THR A 165 -3.57 9.83 -1.14
N VAL A 166 -4.41 10.44 -0.30
CA VAL A 166 -5.84 10.09 -0.13
C VAL A 166 -6.66 10.23 -1.44
N PRO A 167 -6.58 11.33 -2.20
CA PRO A 167 -7.26 11.40 -3.50
C PRO A 167 -6.70 10.40 -4.52
N MET A 168 -5.40 10.09 -4.46
CA MET A 168 -4.79 9.07 -5.32
C MET A 168 -5.29 7.65 -4.99
N GLU A 169 -5.39 7.33 -3.71
CA GLU A 169 -6.00 6.10 -3.18
C GLU A 169 -7.42 5.91 -3.73
N MET A 170 -8.25 6.95 -3.62
CA MET A 170 -9.64 6.91 -4.09
C MET A 170 -9.71 6.71 -5.61
N ARG A 171 -8.89 7.46 -6.37
CA ARG A 171 -8.81 7.34 -7.83
C ARG A 171 -8.32 5.96 -8.28
N GLY A 172 -7.26 5.44 -7.69
CA GLY A 172 -6.75 4.09 -8.00
C GLY A 172 -7.80 3.01 -7.71
N SER A 173 -8.57 3.18 -6.64
CA SER A 173 -9.68 2.28 -6.28
C SER A 173 -10.83 2.31 -7.29
N LEU A 174 -11.17 3.50 -7.78
CA LEU A 174 -12.16 3.67 -8.85
C LEU A 174 -11.70 2.97 -10.13
N VAL A 175 -10.43 3.17 -10.52
CA VAL A 175 -9.85 2.53 -11.71
C VAL A 175 -9.87 1.01 -11.60
N VAL A 176 -9.45 0.43 -10.47
CA VAL A 176 -9.50 -1.02 -10.25
C VAL A 176 -10.93 -1.54 -10.26
N THR A 177 -11.87 -0.82 -9.62
CA THR A 177 -13.28 -1.23 -9.60
C THR A 177 -13.87 -1.23 -11.01
N LEU A 178 -13.65 -0.17 -11.80
CA LEU A 178 -14.10 -0.07 -13.19
C LEU A 178 -13.46 -1.14 -14.07
N ALA A 179 -12.15 -1.38 -13.92
CA ALA A 179 -11.45 -2.44 -14.63
C ALA A 179 -12.06 -3.81 -14.31
N LEU A 180 -12.34 -4.12 -13.04
CA LEU A 180 -12.98 -5.38 -12.67
C LEU A 180 -14.41 -5.49 -13.20
N LEU A 181 -15.23 -4.44 -13.08
CA LEU A 181 -16.59 -4.43 -13.62
C LEU A 181 -16.61 -4.78 -15.11
N GLY A 182 -15.67 -4.22 -15.90
CA GLY A 182 -15.55 -4.52 -17.33
C GLY A 182 -14.92 -5.88 -17.65
N LEU A 183 -13.98 -6.36 -16.83
CA LEU A 183 -13.12 -7.51 -17.17
C LEU A 183 -13.47 -8.82 -16.45
N LEU A 184 -14.32 -8.80 -15.41
CA LEU A 184 -14.64 -10.00 -14.64
C LEU A 184 -15.35 -11.08 -15.46
N ARG A 185 -16.02 -10.71 -16.55
CA ARG A 185 -16.63 -11.66 -17.50
C ARG A 185 -15.63 -12.27 -18.48
N CYS A 186 -14.43 -11.68 -18.62
CA CYS A 186 -13.38 -12.24 -19.46
C CYS A 186 -12.79 -13.50 -18.81
N ARG A 187 -12.24 -14.40 -19.62
CA ARG A 187 -11.41 -15.51 -19.11
C ARG A 187 -10.13 -14.92 -18.49
N ALA A 188 -9.60 -15.60 -17.47
CA ALA A 188 -8.40 -15.16 -16.74
C ALA A 188 -7.22 -14.67 -17.61
N PRO A 189 -6.77 -15.39 -18.66
CA PRO A 189 -5.64 -14.92 -19.48
C PRO A 189 -5.95 -13.60 -20.21
N TRP A 190 -7.19 -13.44 -20.71
CA TRP A 190 -7.62 -12.22 -21.37
C TRP A 190 -7.79 -11.06 -20.39
N ARG A 191 -8.34 -11.33 -19.20
CA ARG A 191 -8.43 -10.33 -18.14
C ARG A 191 -7.05 -9.83 -17.74
N LEU A 192 -6.08 -10.72 -17.51
CA LEU A 192 -4.70 -10.34 -17.19
C LEU A 192 -4.06 -9.54 -18.34
N ALA A 193 -4.24 -9.96 -19.60
CA ALA A 193 -3.73 -9.22 -20.75
C ALA A 193 -4.33 -7.81 -20.85
N LEU A 194 -5.64 -7.68 -20.62
CA LEU A 194 -6.33 -6.38 -20.63
C LEU A 194 -5.92 -5.50 -19.44
N MET A 195 -5.65 -6.08 -18.27
CA MET A 195 -5.06 -5.35 -17.15
C MET A 195 -3.65 -4.84 -17.46
N VAL A 196 -2.84 -5.61 -18.20
CA VAL A 196 -1.54 -5.12 -18.73
C VAL A 196 -1.75 -3.94 -19.69
N THR A 197 -2.75 -4.00 -20.56
CA THR A 197 -3.09 -2.86 -21.43
C THR A 197 -3.48 -1.62 -20.62
N ILE A 198 -4.26 -1.78 -19.55
CA ILE A 198 -4.61 -0.67 -18.65
C ILE A 198 -3.35 -0.11 -17.96
N ILE A 199 -2.43 -0.97 -17.53
CA ILE A 199 -1.15 -0.55 -16.96
C ILE A 199 -0.34 0.28 -17.97
N ILE A 200 -0.20 -0.19 -19.21
CA ILE A 200 0.52 0.53 -20.27
C ILE A 200 -0.14 1.89 -20.53
N PHE A 201 -1.48 1.93 -20.57
CA PHE A 201 -2.23 3.17 -20.71
C PHE A 201 -1.96 4.13 -19.54
N CYS A 202 -1.99 3.65 -18.29
CA CYS A 202 -1.66 4.47 -17.12
C CYS A 202 -0.23 5.00 -17.17
N VAL A 203 0.74 4.18 -17.58
CA VAL A 203 2.14 4.59 -17.73
C VAL A 203 2.29 5.66 -18.82
N TYR A 204 1.59 5.51 -19.94
CA TYR A 204 1.62 6.47 -21.04
C TYR A 204 1.12 7.86 -20.63
N TRP A 205 0.08 7.90 -19.79
CA TRP A 205 -0.52 9.14 -19.29
C TRP A 205 0.08 9.67 -17.99
N ASP A 206 1.24 9.15 -17.58
CA ASP A 206 1.87 9.51 -16.32
C ASP A 206 0.87 9.34 -15.15
N ARG A 207 0.39 8.11 -14.96
CA ARG A 207 -0.54 7.73 -13.89
C ARG A 207 0.04 6.56 -13.10
N TRP A 208 1.19 6.80 -12.50
CA TRP A 208 1.97 5.79 -11.77
C TRP A 208 1.18 5.21 -10.59
N GLU A 209 0.29 5.98 -9.95
CA GLU A 209 -0.58 5.53 -8.88
C GLU A 209 -1.63 4.52 -9.38
N CYS A 210 -2.29 4.81 -10.50
CA CYS A 210 -3.25 3.89 -11.11
C CYS A 210 -2.56 2.62 -11.60
N MET A 211 -1.37 2.76 -12.18
CA MET A 211 -0.51 1.62 -12.55
C MET A 211 -0.27 0.70 -11.35
N GLN A 212 0.16 1.24 -10.20
CA GLN A 212 0.44 0.46 -8.98
C GLN A 212 -0.81 -0.24 -8.44
N PHE A 213 -1.97 0.42 -8.46
CA PHE A 213 -3.25 -0.19 -8.06
C PHE A 213 -3.66 -1.35 -8.97
N VAL A 214 -3.55 -1.18 -10.30
CA VAL A 214 -3.88 -2.25 -11.26
C VAL A 214 -2.86 -3.40 -11.18
N LEU A 215 -1.57 -3.10 -10.97
CA LEU A 215 -0.54 -4.11 -10.67
C LEU A 215 -0.91 -4.93 -9.44
N GLY A 216 -1.34 -4.27 -8.35
CA GLY A 216 -1.83 -4.95 -7.15
C GLY A 216 -3.00 -5.88 -7.44
N ALA A 217 -3.97 -5.44 -8.24
CA ALA A 217 -5.11 -6.27 -8.63
C ALA A 217 -4.72 -7.48 -9.49
N MET A 218 -3.79 -7.31 -10.42
CA MET A 218 -3.21 -8.42 -11.18
C MET A 218 -2.49 -9.44 -10.29
N LEU A 219 -1.75 -8.97 -9.28
CA LEU A 219 -1.07 -9.84 -8.32
C LEU A 219 -2.07 -10.68 -7.50
N ALA A 220 -3.20 -10.09 -7.10
CA ALA A 220 -4.25 -10.82 -6.39
C ALA A 220 -4.81 -11.96 -7.25
N GLU A 221 -5.04 -11.72 -8.54
CA GLU A 221 -5.47 -12.76 -9.46
C GLU A 221 -4.39 -13.83 -9.67
N GLY A 222 -3.14 -13.43 -9.89
CA GLY A 222 -2.02 -14.34 -10.06
C GLY A 222 -1.79 -15.24 -8.84
N TYR A 223 -1.93 -14.68 -7.64
CA TYR A 223 -1.88 -15.44 -6.38
C TYR A 223 -2.99 -16.50 -6.32
N LEU A 224 -4.23 -16.13 -6.63
CA LEU A 224 -5.36 -17.06 -6.61
C LEU A 224 -5.17 -18.20 -7.62
N ILE A 225 -4.72 -17.90 -8.85
CA ILE A 225 -4.40 -18.91 -9.87
C ILE A 225 -3.32 -19.87 -9.38
N ALA A 226 -2.25 -19.35 -8.79
CA ALA A 226 -1.16 -20.18 -8.26
C ALA A 226 -1.65 -21.07 -7.12
N SER A 227 -2.46 -20.54 -6.19
CA SER A 227 -3.00 -21.31 -5.07
C SER A 227 -3.92 -22.45 -5.53
N GLU A 228 -4.79 -22.22 -6.51
CA GLU A 228 -5.67 -23.25 -7.09
C GLU A 228 -4.86 -24.35 -7.80
N ALA A 229 -3.75 -23.98 -8.46
CA ALA A 229 -2.86 -24.94 -9.11
C ALA A 229 -2.09 -25.81 -8.10
N GLU A 230 -1.73 -25.27 -6.94
CA GLU A 230 -1.10 -26.02 -5.85
C GLU A 230 -2.13 -26.93 -5.13
N GLU A 231 -3.35 -26.45 -4.87
CA GLU A 231 -4.45 -27.26 -4.30
C GLU A 231 -4.88 -28.41 -5.23
N GLY A 232 -4.96 -28.16 -6.54
CA GLY A 232 -5.28 -29.20 -7.52
C GLY A 232 -4.22 -30.31 -7.61
N GLN A 233 -2.96 -30.00 -7.29
CA GLN A 233 -1.84 -30.94 -7.27
C GLN A 233 -1.83 -31.81 -6.01
N SER A 234 -2.10 -31.23 -4.83
CA SER A 234 -2.11 -32.00 -3.57
C SER A 234 -3.22 -33.05 -3.51
N VAL A 235 -4.36 -32.79 -4.16
CA VAL A 235 -5.48 -33.76 -4.27
C VAL A 235 -5.16 -34.91 -5.22
N GLN A 236 -4.27 -34.72 -6.21
CA GLN A 236 -3.86 -35.78 -7.14
C GLN A 236 -2.69 -36.64 -6.61
N GLU A 237 -1.90 -36.15 -5.65
CA GLU A 237 -0.73 -36.87 -5.10
C GLU A 237 -1.01 -37.58 -3.75
N GLY A 238 -2.21 -37.46 -3.20
CA GLY A 238 -2.62 -38.23 -2.01
C GLY A 238 -2.92 -39.70 -2.34
N PRO A 239 -2.49 -40.69 -1.51
CA PRO A 239 -2.90 -42.07 -1.73
C PRO A 239 -4.42 -42.17 -1.57
N VAL A 240 -5.10 -42.69 -2.59
CA VAL A 240 -6.52 -43.05 -2.51
C VAL A 240 -6.64 -44.16 -1.45
N ARG A 241 -6.96 -43.79 -0.20
CA ARG A 241 -7.41 -44.74 0.80
C ARG A 241 -8.83 -45.14 0.44
N LEU A 242 -8.97 -46.31 -0.16
CA LEU A 242 -10.22 -47.06 -0.19
C LEU A 242 -10.50 -47.52 1.25
N GLU A 243 -11.20 -46.71 2.05
CA GLU A 243 -11.75 -47.18 3.32
C GLU A 243 -13.12 -47.82 3.07
N GLY A 244 -13.25 -49.06 3.57
CA GLY A 244 -14.33 -49.97 3.31
C GLY A 244 -15.67 -49.54 3.91
N HIS A 245 -16.73 -50.00 3.25
CA HIS A 245 -18.11 -49.82 3.68
C HIS A 245 -18.39 -50.50 5.02
N SER A 246 -19.16 -49.83 5.88
CA SER A 246 -19.94 -50.44 6.96
C SER A 246 -21.37 -49.85 6.94
N PRO A 247 -22.43 -50.64 7.14
CA PRO A 247 -23.79 -50.24 6.83
C PRO A 247 -24.45 -49.57 8.04
N TYR A 248 -24.92 -48.33 7.88
CA TYR A 248 -25.91 -47.77 8.80
C TYR A 248 -26.90 -46.82 8.12
N ASN A 249 -28.16 -46.98 8.55
CA ASN A 249 -29.45 -46.44 8.17
C ASN A 249 -29.58 -45.34 7.09
N ARG A 250 -30.49 -45.65 6.15
CA ARG A 250 -30.80 -44.99 4.90
C ARG A 250 -32.16 -44.27 5.04
N SER A 251 -32.18 -42.94 5.02
CA SER A 251 -33.34 -42.12 4.58
C SER A 251 -33.15 -40.60 4.66
N SER A 252 -32.08 -40.07 5.27
CA SER A 252 -31.83 -38.61 5.33
C SER A 252 -30.52 -38.17 4.68
N VAL A 253 -29.75 -39.11 4.15
CA VAL A 253 -28.40 -38.90 3.58
C VAL A 253 -28.44 -38.80 2.05
N GLU A 254 -29.51 -39.26 1.39
CA GLU A 254 -29.61 -39.23 -0.07
C GLU A 254 -29.78 -37.78 -0.60
N GLU A 255 -30.50 -36.90 0.09
CA GLU A 255 -30.60 -35.47 -0.28
C GLU A 255 -29.29 -34.70 -0.01
N GLU A 256 -28.58 -34.99 1.09
CA GLU A 256 -27.28 -34.38 1.36
C GLU A 256 -26.17 -34.93 0.44
N MET A 257 -26.22 -36.20 0.04
CA MET A 257 -25.30 -36.78 -0.93
C MET A 257 -25.55 -36.30 -2.35
N GLU A 258 -26.81 -36.13 -2.79
CA GLU A 258 -27.10 -35.51 -4.09
C GLU A 258 -26.63 -34.05 -4.11
N LEU A 259 -26.85 -33.29 -3.03
CA LEU A 259 -26.32 -31.93 -2.92
C LEU A 259 -24.79 -31.90 -2.88
N MET A 260 -24.15 -32.86 -2.23
CA MET A 260 -22.70 -32.95 -2.13
C MET A 260 -22.05 -33.45 -3.43
N GLU A 261 -22.67 -34.37 -4.17
CA GLU A 261 -22.27 -34.78 -5.53
C GLU A 261 -22.47 -33.63 -6.54
N MET A 262 -23.58 -32.89 -6.42
CA MET A 262 -23.84 -31.70 -7.22
C MET A 262 -22.89 -30.53 -6.89
N LEU A 263 -22.36 -30.48 -5.66
CA LEU A 263 -21.29 -29.57 -5.22
C LEU A 263 -19.88 -30.05 -5.60
N LEU A 264 -19.71 -31.34 -5.93
CA LEU A 264 -18.43 -31.98 -6.29
C LEU A 264 -18.25 -32.20 -7.80
N GLU A 265 -19.23 -31.88 -8.64
CA GLU A 265 -19.06 -31.87 -10.09
C GLU A 265 -18.00 -30.84 -10.50
N LYS A 266 -16.78 -31.34 -10.73
CA LYS A 266 -15.67 -30.59 -11.31
C LYS A 266 -16.05 -30.14 -12.73
N PRO A 267 -15.82 -28.87 -13.12
CA PRO A 267 -15.99 -28.47 -14.50
C PRO A 267 -14.99 -29.21 -15.40
N SER A 268 -15.51 -29.95 -16.38
CA SER A 268 -14.74 -30.60 -17.44
C SER A 268 -14.27 -29.56 -18.46
N TRP A 269 -13.07 -29.02 -18.23
CA TRP A 269 -12.40 -28.22 -19.27
C TRP A 269 -11.79 -29.15 -20.32
N PRO A 270 -12.01 -28.93 -21.63
CA PRO A 270 -11.26 -29.63 -22.66
C PRO A 270 -9.77 -29.21 -22.60
N THR A 271 -8.90 -30.11 -22.17
CA THR A 271 -7.44 -29.94 -22.02
C THR A 271 -6.68 -30.00 -23.35
N SER A 272 -7.23 -29.41 -24.41
CA SER A 272 -6.67 -29.49 -25.75
C SER A 272 -6.64 -28.09 -26.34
N LEU A 273 -5.49 -27.39 -26.21
CA LEU A 273 -5.00 -26.33 -27.12
C LEU A 273 -3.71 -25.62 -26.66
N ALA A 274 -3.07 -26.00 -25.55
CA ALA A 274 -1.75 -25.47 -25.21
C ALA A 274 -0.65 -26.15 -26.05
N SER A 275 -0.19 -25.45 -27.09
CA SER A 275 0.96 -25.81 -27.93
C SER A 275 2.29 -25.76 -27.16
N SER A 276 3.28 -26.46 -27.71
CA SER A 276 4.49 -27.02 -27.08
C SER A 276 5.40 -26.17 -26.15
N PRO A 277 5.52 -24.83 -26.22
CA PRO A 277 6.46 -24.10 -25.35
C PRO A 277 6.03 -24.01 -23.88
N ALA A 278 4.72 -24.00 -23.62
CA ALA A 278 4.15 -23.85 -22.28
C ALA A 278 4.42 -25.06 -21.37
N ARG A 279 4.55 -26.26 -21.96
CA ARG A 279 4.82 -27.51 -21.22
C ARG A 279 6.26 -27.57 -20.69
N THR A 280 7.22 -27.06 -21.45
CA THR A 280 8.64 -27.04 -21.02
C THR A 280 8.87 -26.04 -19.89
N MET A 281 8.26 -24.85 -19.97
CA MET A 281 8.29 -23.86 -18.88
C MET A 281 7.60 -24.41 -17.61
N SER A 282 6.45 -25.08 -17.76
CA SER A 282 5.71 -25.70 -16.64
C SER A 282 6.49 -26.81 -15.91
N ARG A 283 7.42 -27.49 -16.60
CA ARG A 283 8.30 -28.52 -16.01
C ARG A 283 9.46 -27.91 -15.22
N LEU A 284 10.03 -26.80 -15.68
CA LEU A 284 11.09 -26.08 -14.96
C LEU A 284 10.56 -25.53 -13.62
N PHE A 285 9.31 -25.08 -13.59
CA PHE A 285 8.60 -24.67 -12.37
C PHE A 285 7.99 -25.85 -11.58
N ARG A 286 8.32 -27.11 -11.89
CA ARG A 286 7.80 -28.28 -11.16
C ARG A 286 8.71 -28.70 -10.00
N ASN A 287 10.00 -28.41 -10.07
CA ASN A 287 10.96 -28.76 -9.02
C ASN A 287 10.83 -27.82 -7.81
N PRO A 288 10.60 -28.34 -6.58
CA PRO A 288 10.46 -27.50 -5.38
C PRO A 288 11.70 -26.63 -5.13
N THR A 289 12.91 -27.13 -5.41
CA THR A 289 14.16 -26.38 -5.24
C THR A 289 14.22 -25.19 -6.19
N THR A 290 13.84 -25.38 -7.47
CA THR A 290 13.80 -24.29 -8.46
C THR A 290 12.76 -23.24 -8.10
N ARG A 291 11.60 -23.63 -7.54
CA ARG A 291 10.60 -22.68 -7.02
C ARG A 291 11.15 -21.84 -5.87
N VAL A 292 11.84 -22.45 -4.92
CA VAL A 292 12.44 -21.73 -3.79
C VAL A 292 13.53 -20.77 -4.28
N VAL A 293 14.44 -21.21 -5.14
CA VAL A 293 15.50 -20.36 -5.71
C VAL A 293 14.90 -19.16 -6.45
N LEU A 294 13.85 -19.38 -7.26
CA LEU A 294 13.15 -18.30 -7.95
C LEU A 294 12.49 -17.32 -6.97
N ARG A 295 11.81 -17.81 -5.94
CA ARG A 295 11.15 -16.96 -4.92
C ARG A 295 12.18 -16.11 -4.16
N VAL A 296 13.32 -16.67 -3.79
CA VAL A 296 14.43 -15.94 -3.16
C VAL A 296 15.03 -14.91 -4.13
N PHE A 297 15.27 -15.30 -5.38
CA PHE A 297 15.78 -14.38 -6.39
C PHE A 297 14.83 -13.19 -6.62
N LEU A 298 13.52 -13.47 -6.72
CA LEU A 298 12.49 -12.43 -6.83
C LEU A 298 12.47 -11.52 -5.60
N PHE A 299 12.64 -12.06 -4.39
CA PHE A 299 12.72 -11.27 -3.17
C PHE A 299 13.96 -10.36 -3.16
N VAL A 300 15.12 -10.86 -3.57
CA VAL A 300 16.35 -10.05 -3.67
C VAL A 300 16.20 -8.92 -4.69
N ILE A 301 15.63 -9.22 -5.86
CA ILE A 301 15.31 -8.20 -6.88
C ILE A 301 14.29 -7.20 -6.32
N ALA A 302 13.25 -7.67 -5.64
CA ALA A 302 12.25 -6.80 -5.04
C ALA A 302 12.88 -5.79 -4.09
N ILE A 303 13.70 -6.27 -3.14
CA ILE A 303 14.44 -5.42 -2.20
C ILE A 303 15.36 -4.43 -2.94
N TYR A 304 16.04 -4.87 -4.00
CA TYR A 304 16.93 -4.01 -4.78
C TYR A 304 16.21 -2.83 -5.45
N PHE A 305 15.09 -3.09 -6.15
CA PHE A 305 14.27 -2.06 -6.80
C PHE A 305 13.53 -1.20 -5.77
N PHE A 306 13.04 -1.82 -4.70
CA PHE A 306 12.34 -1.13 -3.62
C PHE A 306 13.27 -0.19 -2.84
N ALA A 307 14.56 -0.53 -2.74
CA ALA A 307 15.61 0.29 -2.14
C ALA A 307 16.29 1.25 -3.13
N ALA A 308 15.71 1.48 -4.32
CA ALA A 308 16.29 2.44 -5.27
C ALA A 308 16.32 3.86 -4.68
N PRO A 309 17.35 4.67 -5.03
CA PRO A 309 17.43 6.05 -4.57
C PRO A 309 16.30 6.92 -5.12
N ASN A 310 16.07 8.11 -4.57
CA ASN A 310 14.99 8.99 -5.04
C ASN A 310 15.43 9.90 -6.18
N HIS A 311 16.73 10.22 -6.21
CA HIS A 311 17.35 11.14 -7.16
C HIS A 311 18.67 10.57 -7.68
N ARG A 312 19.10 11.07 -8.85
CA ARG A 312 20.40 10.79 -9.47
C ARG A 312 20.73 9.30 -9.60
N TYR A 313 19.90 8.59 -10.36
CA TYR A 313 20.10 7.17 -10.63
C TYR A 313 21.36 6.93 -11.45
N GLU A 314 21.59 7.80 -12.43
CA GLU A 314 22.67 7.77 -13.42
C GLU A 314 24.07 7.75 -12.79
N THR A 315 24.24 8.40 -11.64
CA THR A 315 25.50 8.46 -10.90
C THR A 315 25.55 7.51 -9.70
N SER A 316 24.41 6.97 -9.27
CA SER A 316 24.32 6.01 -8.17
C SER A 316 24.83 4.64 -8.62
N THR A 317 25.74 4.04 -7.86
CA THR A 317 26.33 2.74 -8.25
C THR A 317 25.28 1.64 -8.19
N GLY A 318 25.25 0.81 -9.24
CA GLY A 318 24.24 -0.23 -9.44
C GLY A 318 22.96 0.28 -10.12
N TYR A 319 22.59 1.55 -9.93
CA TYR A 319 21.30 2.08 -10.38
C TYR A 319 21.35 2.85 -11.71
N SER A 320 22.53 2.98 -12.33
CA SER A 320 22.73 3.73 -13.57
C SER A 320 21.92 3.23 -14.77
N PHE A 321 21.42 1.98 -14.72
CA PHE A 321 20.57 1.43 -15.77
C PHE A 321 19.09 1.84 -15.65
N ILE A 322 18.64 2.30 -14.48
CA ILE A 322 17.23 2.64 -14.21
C ILE A 322 16.67 3.68 -15.20
N PRO A 323 17.38 4.77 -15.54
CA PRO A 323 16.87 5.76 -16.49
C PRO A 323 16.52 5.19 -17.87
N TYR A 324 17.11 4.04 -18.26
CA TYR A 324 16.79 3.36 -19.53
C TYR A 324 15.58 2.42 -19.40
N LEU A 325 15.25 1.98 -18.18
CA LEU A 325 14.09 1.13 -17.90
C LEU A 325 12.80 1.95 -17.76
N VAL A 326 12.90 3.15 -17.20
CA VAL A 326 11.73 4.02 -16.93
C VAL A 326 11.23 4.63 -18.24
N PRO A 327 9.93 4.46 -18.59
CA PRO A 327 9.35 5.11 -19.75
C PRO A 327 9.42 6.64 -19.64
N LYS A 328 9.77 7.31 -20.74
CA LYS A 328 9.89 8.79 -20.79
C LYS A 328 8.60 9.54 -20.47
N SER A 329 7.46 8.88 -20.53
CA SER A 329 6.17 9.44 -20.14
C SER A 329 6.04 9.67 -18.63
N ILE A 330 6.82 8.95 -17.81
CA ILE A 330 6.76 9.08 -16.36
C ILE A 330 7.58 10.28 -15.89
N SER A 331 6.92 11.23 -15.22
CA SER A 331 7.58 12.46 -14.72
C SER A 331 8.36 12.24 -13.43
N ASP A 332 7.94 11.28 -12.58
CA ASP A 332 8.63 10.90 -11.34
C ASP A 332 9.17 9.46 -11.43
N PRO A 333 10.40 9.26 -11.94
CA PRO A 333 10.98 7.94 -12.17
C PRO A 333 11.00 7.04 -10.93
N LYS A 334 11.13 7.62 -9.73
CA LYS A 334 11.19 6.83 -8.49
C LYS A 334 9.91 6.05 -8.23
N ARG A 335 8.76 6.63 -8.57
CA ARG A 335 7.45 5.99 -8.37
C ARG A 335 7.26 4.78 -9.26
N PHE A 336 7.79 4.82 -10.47
CA PHE A 336 7.79 3.67 -11.36
C PHE A 336 8.63 2.53 -10.78
N VAL A 337 9.89 2.81 -10.43
CA VAL A 337 10.84 1.82 -9.91
C VAL A 337 10.37 1.22 -8.58
N HIS A 338 9.99 2.08 -7.62
CA HIS A 338 9.44 1.64 -6.34
C HIS A 338 8.13 0.87 -6.51
N GLY A 339 7.31 1.22 -7.51
CA GLY A 339 6.09 0.48 -7.86
C GLY A 339 6.37 -0.95 -8.32
N ILE A 340 7.35 -1.13 -9.20
CA ILE A 340 7.82 -2.46 -9.63
C ILE A 340 8.41 -3.24 -8.45
N GLY A 341 9.29 -2.61 -7.65
CA GLY A 341 9.85 -3.21 -6.45
C GLY A 341 8.78 -3.65 -5.45
N SER A 342 7.75 -2.83 -5.26
CA SER A 342 6.60 -3.13 -4.40
C SER A 342 5.79 -4.31 -4.90
N ALA A 343 5.51 -4.36 -6.21
CA ALA A 343 4.80 -5.48 -6.83
C ALA A 343 5.55 -6.81 -6.65
N LEU A 344 6.85 -6.80 -6.91
CA LEU A 344 7.72 -7.97 -6.70
C LEU A 344 7.82 -8.35 -5.23
N LEU A 345 7.83 -7.37 -4.31
CA LEU A 345 7.88 -7.62 -2.87
C LEU A 345 6.59 -8.29 -2.40
N VAL A 346 5.42 -7.76 -2.77
CA VAL A 346 4.12 -8.36 -2.46
C VAL A 346 4.01 -9.76 -3.04
N MET A 347 4.45 -9.96 -4.29
CA MET A 347 4.44 -11.27 -4.95
C MET A 347 5.33 -12.29 -4.22
N SER A 348 6.57 -11.93 -3.92
CA SER A 348 7.54 -12.82 -3.28
C SER A 348 7.14 -13.18 -1.84
N VAL A 349 6.63 -12.23 -1.06
CA VAL A 349 6.11 -12.48 0.29
C VAL A 349 4.84 -13.32 0.25
N SER A 350 3.91 -13.06 -0.67
CA SER A 350 2.65 -13.82 -0.78
C SER A 350 2.88 -15.28 -1.18
N TRP A 351 3.95 -15.59 -1.90
CA TRP A 351 4.27 -16.96 -2.32
C TRP A 351 5.27 -17.68 -1.43
N THR A 352 5.80 -17.05 -0.38
CA THR A 352 6.85 -17.66 0.46
C THR A 352 6.41 -17.76 1.92
N PRO A 353 5.93 -18.93 2.38
CA PRO A 353 5.43 -19.11 3.75
C PRO A 353 6.43 -18.71 4.83
N VAL A 354 7.73 -18.99 4.61
CA VAL A 354 8.80 -18.61 5.55
C VAL A 354 8.85 -17.09 5.75
N LEU A 355 8.73 -16.30 4.69
CA LEU A 355 8.72 -14.83 4.79
C LEU A 355 7.45 -14.34 5.51
N GLN A 356 6.33 -15.04 5.35
CA GLN A 356 5.07 -14.69 6.02
C GLN A 356 5.13 -14.90 7.54
N THR A 357 5.98 -15.79 8.05
CA THR A 357 6.09 -16.05 9.51
C THR A 357 6.41 -14.77 10.29
N ILE A 358 7.29 -13.92 9.75
CA ILE A 358 7.67 -12.64 10.33
C ILE A 358 6.45 -11.70 10.38
N PHE A 359 5.72 -11.59 9.27
CA PHE A 359 4.55 -10.71 9.16
C PHE A 359 3.33 -11.21 9.94
N ASN A 360 3.25 -12.51 10.23
CA ASN A 360 2.18 -13.11 11.02
C ASN A 360 2.41 -13.01 12.54
N HIS A 361 3.55 -12.45 12.97
CA HIS A 361 3.80 -12.18 14.38
C HIS A 361 2.88 -11.05 14.93
N SER A 362 2.65 -11.02 16.24
CA SER A 362 1.72 -10.10 16.89
C SER A 362 2.03 -8.62 16.65
N VAL A 363 3.31 -8.26 16.64
CA VAL A 363 3.77 -6.86 16.45
C VAL A 363 3.46 -6.34 15.05
N PRO A 364 3.89 -6.96 13.93
CA PRO A 364 3.48 -6.52 12.59
C PRO A 364 1.96 -6.53 12.37
N GLN A 365 1.25 -7.52 12.93
CA GLN A 365 -0.21 -7.56 12.86
C GLN A 365 -0.88 -6.38 13.59
N TYR A 366 -0.35 -6.00 14.76
CA TYR A 366 -0.79 -4.81 15.47
C TYR A 366 -0.52 -3.53 14.67
N LEU A 367 0.70 -3.37 14.15
CA LEU A 367 1.06 -2.23 13.29
C LEU A 367 0.18 -2.16 12.04
N GLY A 368 -0.19 -3.32 11.47
CA GLY A 368 -1.15 -3.42 10.38
C GLY A 368 -2.54 -2.88 10.75
N LYS A 369 -3.04 -3.21 11.95
CA LYS A 369 -4.35 -2.72 12.45
C LYS A 369 -4.41 -1.21 12.60
N ILE A 370 -3.32 -0.59 13.08
CA ILE A 370 -3.25 0.86 13.28
C ILE A 370 -2.63 1.61 12.08
N SER A 371 -2.26 0.92 11.01
CA SER A 371 -1.45 1.47 9.91
C SER A 371 -2.02 2.74 9.29
N TYR A 372 -3.33 2.77 9.08
CA TYR A 372 -4.00 3.93 8.51
C TYR A 372 -4.03 5.13 9.48
N SER A 373 -4.33 4.87 10.76
CA SER A 373 -4.26 5.88 11.81
C SER A 373 -2.83 6.41 12.01
N LEU A 374 -1.83 5.52 11.92
CA LEU A 374 -0.41 5.87 11.94
C LEU A 374 -0.04 6.79 10.78
N TYR A 375 -0.48 6.46 9.57
CA TYR A 375 -0.29 7.29 8.39
C TYR A 375 -0.93 8.67 8.54
N ILE A 376 -2.13 8.78 9.11
CA ILE A 376 -2.80 10.08 9.31
C ILE A 376 -2.15 10.91 10.41
N CYS A 377 -1.71 10.28 11.51
CA CYS A 377 -1.24 11.02 12.67
C CYS A 377 0.25 11.38 12.62
N HIS A 378 1.07 10.63 11.87
CA HIS A 378 2.53 10.82 11.95
C HIS A 378 2.96 12.23 11.53
N GLY A 379 2.42 12.80 10.45
CA GLY A 379 2.78 14.11 9.94
C GLY A 379 2.58 15.21 10.98
N PRO A 380 1.34 15.46 11.44
CA PRO A 380 1.03 16.47 12.44
C PRO A 380 1.84 16.29 13.74
N VAL A 381 1.99 15.05 14.22
CA VAL A 381 2.76 14.78 15.45
C VAL A 381 4.25 15.04 15.25
N ILE A 382 4.83 14.64 14.11
CA ILE A 382 6.24 14.93 13.81
C ILE A 382 6.45 16.45 13.74
N HIS A 383 5.55 17.20 13.11
CA HIS A 383 5.66 18.66 12.99
C HIS A 383 5.47 19.40 14.30
N MET A 384 4.56 18.95 15.17
CA MET A 384 4.31 19.57 16.47
C MET A 384 5.35 19.17 17.52
N VAL A 385 5.76 17.90 17.54
CA VAL A 385 6.58 17.32 18.60
C VAL A 385 8.00 17.02 18.14
N GLY A 386 8.16 16.29 17.03
CA GLY A 386 9.49 15.87 16.56
C GLY A 386 10.41 17.04 16.16
N MET A 387 9.82 18.06 15.53
CA MET A 387 10.48 19.31 15.17
C MET A 387 10.80 20.21 16.37
N TYR A 388 10.27 19.91 17.55
CA TYR A 388 10.59 20.61 18.80
C TYR A 388 11.60 19.81 19.64
N ILE A 389 11.34 18.52 19.88
CA ILE A 389 12.13 17.69 20.79
C ILE A 389 13.55 17.49 20.29
N THR A 390 13.73 17.10 19.01
CA THR A 390 15.07 16.79 18.50
C THR A 390 16.00 18.02 18.54
N PRO A 391 15.57 19.20 18.05
CA PRO A 391 16.35 20.44 18.23
C PRO A 391 16.60 20.81 19.70
N SER A 392 15.62 20.62 20.58
CA SER A 392 15.76 20.93 22.00
C SER A 392 16.83 20.06 22.68
N VAL A 393 16.92 18.78 22.33
CA VAL A 393 17.98 17.89 22.82
C VAL A 393 19.34 18.33 22.29
N TRP A 394 19.43 18.71 21.00
CA TRP A 394 20.67 19.21 20.42
C TRP A 394 21.12 20.54 21.01
N ALA A 395 20.20 21.40 21.46
CA ALA A 395 20.54 22.62 22.17
C ALA A 395 21.26 22.35 23.51
N ILE A 396 21.06 21.17 24.11
CA ILE A 396 21.68 20.76 25.38
C ILE A 396 22.97 19.98 25.14
N VAL A 397 22.94 18.99 24.26
CA VAL A 397 24.07 18.04 24.05
C VAL A 397 25.07 18.56 23.01
N GLY A 398 24.68 19.56 22.23
CA GLY A 398 25.45 20.09 21.11
C GLY A 398 25.24 19.30 19.82
N PHE A 399 25.09 20.01 18.70
CA PHE A 399 24.91 19.40 17.37
C PHE A 399 26.20 19.30 16.55
N GLU A 400 27.25 20.03 16.95
CA GLU A 400 28.50 20.15 16.19
C GLU A 400 29.35 18.88 16.25
N THR A 401 29.22 18.09 17.31
CA THR A 401 29.94 16.83 17.45
C THR A 401 29.12 15.68 16.87
N MET A 402 29.78 14.72 16.20
CA MET A 402 29.11 13.53 15.69
C MET A 402 28.36 12.76 16.80
N GLY A 403 28.95 12.67 17.99
CA GLY A 403 28.34 12.01 19.14
C GLY A 403 27.08 12.72 19.63
N GLY A 404 27.12 14.04 19.78
CA GLY A 404 25.96 14.83 20.18
C GLY A 404 24.86 14.84 19.12
N TRP A 405 25.22 14.91 17.84
CA TRP A 405 24.29 14.78 16.73
C TRP A 405 23.56 13.44 16.77
N LEU A 406 24.30 12.33 16.85
CA LEU A 406 23.73 10.99 16.84
C LEU A 406 22.85 10.75 18.07
N PHE A 407 23.32 11.15 19.25
CA PHE A 407 22.55 11.01 20.49
C PHE A 407 21.24 11.79 20.43
N GLY A 408 21.28 13.06 20.03
CA GLY A 408 20.07 13.88 19.93
C GLY A 408 19.10 13.36 18.87
N PHE A 409 19.61 12.91 17.72
CA PHE A 409 18.78 12.29 16.68
C PHE A 409 18.10 11.01 17.18
N CYS A 410 18.86 10.10 17.80
CA CYS A 410 18.33 8.83 18.30
C CYS A 410 17.30 9.06 19.42
N LEU A 411 17.63 9.87 20.42
CA LEU A 411 16.74 10.17 21.53
C LEU A 411 15.46 10.87 21.05
N GLY A 412 15.60 11.93 20.25
CA GLY A 412 14.48 12.67 19.68
C GLY A 412 13.59 11.79 18.80
N SER A 413 14.18 10.93 17.97
CA SER A 413 13.43 9.97 17.14
C SER A 413 12.70 8.93 17.99
N CYS A 414 13.34 8.38 19.03
CA CYS A 414 12.70 7.40 19.92
C CYS A 414 11.47 8.00 20.62
N VAL A 415 11.61 9.22 21.16
CA VAL A 415 10.49 9.92 21.81
C VAL A 415 9.38 10.24 20.80
N THR A 416 9.74 10.73 19.62
CA THR A 416 8.78 11.05 18.56
C THR A 416 8.04 9.80 18.09
N ILE A 417 8.73 8.68 17.82
CA ILE A 417 8.13 7.41 17.41
C ILE A 417 7.16 6.91 18.48
N PHE A 418 7.54 6.98 19.76
CA PHE A 418 6.66 6.58 20.85
C PHE A 418 5.36 7.40 20.86
N ILE A 419 5.47 8.73 20.77
CA ILE A 419 4.30 9.63 20.77
C ILE A 419 3.44 9.41 19.51
N VAL A 420 4.06 9.21 18.35
CA VAL A 420 3.36 8.90 17.10
C VAL A 420 2.58 7.59 17.22
N LEU A 421 3.19 6.52 17.75
CA LEU A 421 2.53 5.23 17.95
C LEU A 421 1.38 5.33 18.97
N TRP A 422 1.58 6.08 20.05
CA TRP A 422 0.53 6.32 21.05
C TRP A 422 -0.64 7.11 20.46
N ALA A 423 -0.36 8.20 19.74
CA ALA A 423 -1.38 9.03 19.10
C ALA A 423 -2.15 8.22 18.04
N ALA A 424 -1.46 7.39 17.26
CA ALA A 424 -2.06 6.51 16.26
C ALA A 424 -2.98 5.44 16.90
N ASP A 425 -2.58 4.82 18.01
CA ASP A 425 -3.44 3.85 18.73
C ASP A 425 -4.69 4.52 19.32
N MET A 426 -4.54 5.71 19.91
CA MET A 426 -5.69 6.49 20.40
C MET A 426 -6.63 6.89 19.27
N PHE A 427 -6.08 7.41 18.17
CA PHE A 427 -6.85 7.79 17.00
C PHE A 427 -7.59 6.58 16.40
N TRP A 428 -6.93 5.41 16.34
CA TRP A 428 -7.53 4.18 15.86
C TRP A 428 -8.75 3.75 16.70
N ARG A 429 -8.61 3.73 18.03
CA ARG A 429 -9.67 3.30 18.97
C ARG A 429 -10.83 4.28 19.03
N VAL A 430 -10.56 5.58 18.93
CA VAL A 430 -11.56 6.62 19.17
C VAL A 430 -12.23 7.09 17.88
N ILE A 431 -11.49 7.16 16.78
CA ILE A 431 -11.95 7.78 15.53
C ILE A 431 -12.07 6.73 14.43
N ASP A 432 -10.97 6.08 14.03
CA ASP A 432 -10.93 5.21 12.84
C ASP A 432 -11.96 4.06 12.91
N THR A 433 -11.98 3.32 14.02
CA THR A 433 -12.96 2.23 14.23
C THR A 433 -14.42 2.71 14.18
N ARG A 434 -14.69 3.93 14.68
CA ARG A 434 -16.03 4.54 14.59
C ARG A 434 -16.35 4.99 13.17
N CYS A 435 -15.39 5.51 12.42
CA CYS A 435 -15.55 5.84 11.00
C CYS A 435 -15.86 4.60 10.17
N VAL A 436 -15.25 3.45 10.47
CA VAL A 436 -15.58 2.16 9.84
C VAL A 436 -17.02 1.76 10.14
N SER A 437 -17.46 1.84 11.39
CA SER A 437 -18.85 1.55 11.77
C SER A 437 -19.85 2.52 11.13
N ALA A 438 -19.53 3.82 11.11
CA ALA A 438 -20.33 4.85 10.45
C ALA A 438 -20.48 4.58 8.94
N SER A 439 -19.41 4.11 8.28
CA SER A 439 -19.48 3.74 6.85
C SER A 439 -20.46 2.60 6.57
N ARG A 440 -20.54 1.60 7.46
CA ARG A 440 -21.47 0.47 7.34
C ARG A 440 -22.90 0.87 7.67
N TRP A 441 -23.07 1.71 8.69
CA TRP A 441 -24.37 2.26 9.06
C TRP A 441 -24.95 3.12 7.92
N PHE A 442 -24.14 4.01 7.34
CA PHE A 442 -24.57 4.86 6.23
C PHE A 442 -24.91 4.05 4.98
N GLU A 443 -24.12 3.02 4.66
CA GLU A 443 -24.45 2.08 3.58
C GLU A 443 -25.79 1.39 3.82
N GLY A 444 -26.06 0.87 5.04
CA GLY A 444 -27.33 0.23 5.37
C GLY A 444 -28.54 1.17 5.38
N MET A 445 -28.32 2.48 5.43
CA MET A 445 -29.38 3.49 5.22
C MET A 445 -29.62 3.79 3.74
N CYS A 446 -28.56 3.76 2.93
CA CYS A 446 -28.62 4.14 1.52
C CYS A 446 -28.97 2.98 0.59
N PHE A 447 -28.65 1.75 0.96
CA PHE A 447 -28.87 0.57 0.12
C PHE A 447 -30.21 -0.08 0.48
N ASP A 448 -30.91 -0.55 -0.53
CA ASP A 448 -32.13 -1.32 -0.34
C ASP A 448 -31.84 -2.57 0.49
N LYS A 449 -32.75 -2.92 1.40
CA LYS A 449 -32.64 -4.17 2.15
C LYS A 449 -32.90 -5.29 1.14
N GLU A 450 -32.00 -6.28 1.09
CA GLU A 450 -32.27 -7.52 0.38
C GLU A 450 -33.49 -8.17 1.06
N ASP A 451 -34.63 -8.21 0.35
CA ASP A 451 -35.87 -8.85 0.77
C ASP A 451 -35.75 -10.38 0.83
#